data_AF-A0A9P7R9B2-F1
#
_entry.id   AF-A0A9P7R9B2-F1
#
_cell.length_a   1.000
_cell.length_b   1.000
_cell.length_c   1.000
_cell.angle_alpha   90.00
_cell.angle_beta   90.00
_cell.angle_gamma   90.00
#
_symmetry.space_group_name_H-M   'P 1'
#
loop_
_entity.id
_entity.type
_entity.pdbx_description
1 polymer ?
#
loop_
_entity_poly.entity_id
_entity_poly.type
_entity_poly.pdbx_seq_one_letter_code
_entity_poly.pdbx_strand_id
1 'polypeptide(L)' 'MSKLLTIFGATGNQGGSVVRAALADAVLSKEYKIRGITRDVSKPAAQALASKGVEVVS' A
#
# COMPACT_ATOMS: atom_id res chain seq x y z
N MET A 1 9.66 -5.93 15.35
CA MET A 1 9.32 -4.72 14.58
C MET A 1 9.15 -5.11 13.13
N SER A 2 7.99 -4.84 12.52
CA SER A 2 7.76 -5.03 11.08
C SER A 2 8.51 -3.96 10.29
N LYS A 3 9.17 -4.35 9.19
CA LYS A 3 9.85 -3.42 8.28
C LYS A 3 8.81 -2.55 7.57
N LEU A 4 9.17 -1.35 7.12
CA LEU A 4 8.27 -0.48 6.38
C LEU A 4 8.55 -0.56 4.87
N LEU A 5 7.57 -0.97 4.08
CA LEU A 5 7.62 -0.95 2.62
C LEU A 5 6.86 0.27 2.10
N THR A 6 7.58 1.29 1.65
CA THR A 6 7.00 2.50 1.07
C THR A 6 6.88 2.35 -0.45
N ILE A 7 5.67 2.49 -0.98
CA ILE A 7 5.36 2.32 -2.41
C ILE A 7 4.86 3.66 -2.97
N PHE A 8 5.61 4.22 -3.91
CA PHE A 8 5.21 5.43 -4.63
C PHE A 8 4.22 5.11 -5.76
N GLY A 9 3.30 6.04 -6.00
CA GLY A 9 2.25 5.83 -7.01
C GLY A 9 1.36 4.65 -6.66
N ALA A 10 1.06 4.46 -5.37
CA ALA A 10 0.36 3.28 -4.84
C ALA A 10 -1.03 3.08 -5.46
N THR A 11 -1.68 4.14 -5.95
CA THR A 11 -2.97 4.07 -6.64
C THR A 11 -2.85 3.86 -8.15
N GLY A 12 -1.64 3.90 -8.71
CA GLY A 12 -1.38 3.64 -10.13
C GLY A 12 -1.26 2.14 -10.43
N ASN A 13 -1.13 1.79 -11.71
CA ASN A 13 -1.10 0.39 -12.15
C ASN A 13 0.06 -0.40 -11.51
N GLN A 14 1.28 0.15 -11.56
CA GLN A 14 2.48 -0.51 -11.05
C GLN A 14 2.48 -0.55 -9.52
N GLY A 15 2.37 0.61 -8.86
CA GLY A 15 2.37 0.70 -7.40
C GLY A 15 1.23 -0.11 -6.77
N GLY A 16 0.03 -0.03 -7.34
CA GLY A 16 -1.11 -0.82 -6.87
C GLY A 16 -0.91 -2.33 -7.04
N SER A 17 -0.20 -2.76 -8.10
CA SER A 17 0.15 -4.17 -8.27
C SER A 17 1.09 -4.66 -7.18
N VAL A 18 2.12 -3.87 -6.84
CA VAL A 18 3.07 -4.20 -5.77
C VAL A 18 2.35 -4.26 -4.42
N VAL A 19 1.47 -3.31 -4.12
CA VAL A 19 0.67 -3.33 -2.88
C VAL A 19 -0.15 -4.62 -2.79
N ARG A 20 -0.86 -5.00 -3.86
CA ARG A 20 -1.68 -6.22 -3.87
C ARG A 20 -0.83 -7.48 -3.68
N ALA A 21 0.31 -7.56 -4.35
CA ALA A 21 1.21 -8.70 -4.23
C ALA A 21 1.78 -8.84 -2.82
N ALA A 22 2.26 -7.74 -2.22
CA ALA A 22 2.82 -7.74 -0.87
C ALA A 22 1.78 -8.10 0.21
N LEU A 23 0.53 -7.65 0.05
CA LEU A 23 -0.56 -8.03 0.96
C LEU A 23 -0.98 -9.49 0.82
N ALA A 24 -0.95 -10.05 -0.39
CA ALA A 24 -1.38 -11.43 -0.66
C ALA A 24 -0.31 -12.48 -0.32
N ASP A 25 0.97 -12.09 -0.32
CA ASP A 25 2.07 -12.99 0.00
C ASP A 25 2.18 -13.25 1.52
N ALA A 26 2.24 -14.53 1.91
CA ALA A 26 2.20 -14.94 3.31
C ALA A 26 3.47 -14.62 4.12
N VAL A 27 4.59 -14.39 3.42
CA VAL A 27 5.87 -14.00 4.05
C VAL A 27 5.93 -12.48 4.13
N LEU A 28 5.72 -11.80 2.99
CA LEU A 28 5.83 -10.34 2.92
C LEU A 28 4.80 -9.63 3.80
N SER A 29 3.57 -10.12 3.88
CA SER A 29 2.51 -9.51 4.72
C SER A 29 2.79 -9.59 6.23
N LYS A 30 3.66 -10.52 6.66
CA LYS A 30 4.11 -10.62 8.05
C LYS A 30 5.37 -9.80 8.32
N GLU A 31 6.24 -9.68 7.31
CA GLU A 31 7.50 -8.96 7.42
C GLU A 31 7.31 -7.44 7.31
N TYR A 32 6.40 -6.99 6.46
CA TYR A 32 6.24 -5.59 6.09
C TYR A 32 4.90 -4.98 6.51
N LYS A 33 4.98 -3.79 7.10
CA LYS A 33 3.87 -2.83 7.07
C LYS A 33 3.98 -2.03 5.77
N ILE A 34 2.87 -1.81 5.08
CA ILE A 34 2.86 -1.11 3.78
C ILE A 34 2.45 0.35 3.98
N ARG A 35 3.21 1.27 3.39
CA ARG A 35 2.86 2.68 3.21
C ARG A 35 2.70 3.00 1.73
N GLY A 36 1.55 3.51 1.34
CA GLY A 36 1.27 3.95 -0.03
C GLY A 36 1.36 5.47 -0.16
N ILE A 37 2.19 5.96 -1.07
CA ILE A 37 2.26 7.39 -1.41
C ILE A 37 1.38 7.67 -2.62
N THR A 38 0.48 8.65 -2.48
CA THR A 38 -0.42 9.12 -3.54
C THR A 38 -0.64 10.62 -3.40
N ARG A 39 -0.85 11.34 -4.51
CA ARG A 39 -1.04 12.80 -4.48
C ARG A 39 -2.32 13.26 -3.76
N ASP A 40 -3.28 12.36 -3.57
CA ASP A 40 -4.57 12.70 -2.97
C ASP A 40 -5.13 11.47 -2.25
N VAL A 41 -5.16 11.55 -0.92
CA VAL A 41 -5.63 10.48 -0.04
C VAL A 41 -7.17 10.37 0.00
N SER A 42 -7.89 11.40 -0.49
CA SER A 42 -9.35 11.42 -0.49
C SER A 42 -9.97 10.63 -1.65
N LYS A 43 -9.18 10.29 -2.68
CA LYS A 43 -9.69 9.58 -3.86
C LYS A 43 -10.13 8.15 -3.51
N PRO A 44 -11.15 7.62 -4.22
CA PRO A 44 -11.66 6.26 -3.94
C PRO A 44 -10.58 5.16 -3.96
N ALA A 45 -9.61 5.25 -4.89
CA ALA A 45 -8.51 4.29 -4.95
C ALA A 45 -7.60 4.34 -3.71
N ALA A 46 -7.34 5.53 -3.17
CA ALA A 46 -6.56 5.70 -1.95
C ALA A 46 -7.30 5.16 -0.72
N GLN A 47 -8.58 5.50 -0.60
CA GLN A 47 -9.44 4.99 0.47
C GLN A 47 -9.56 3.46 0.43
N ALA A 48 -9.67 2.87 -0.77
CA ALA A 48 -9.71 1.42 -0.93
C ALA A 48 -8.41 0.72 -0.49
N LEU A 49 -7.24 1.37 -0.64
CA LEU A 49 -5.99 0.85 -0.09
C LEU A 49 -5.97 0.98 1.45
N ALA A 50 -6.43 2.11 1.98
CA ALA A 50 -6.52 2.31 3.43
C ALA A 50 -7.42 1.27 4.11
N SER A 51 -8.57 0.94 3.51
CA SER A 51 -9.46 -0.13 3.99
C SER A 51 -8.83 -1.52 3.98
N LYS A 52 -7.73 -1.72 3.23
CA LYS A 52 -6.94 -2.96 3.22
C LYS A 52 -5.77 -2.95 4.21
N GLY A 53 -5.70 -1.95 5.09
CA GLY A 53 -4.66 -1.82 6.11
C GLY A 53 -3.37 -1.15 5.60
N VAL A 54 -3.39 -0.55 4.41
CA VAL A 54 -2.25 0.23 3.89
C VAL A 54 -2.26 1.61 4.53
N GLU A 55 -1.11 2.06 5.03
CA GLU A 55 -0.95 3.43 5.51
C GLU A 55 -0.82 4.37 4.30
N VAL A 56 -1.89 5.10 3.97
CA VAL A 56 -1.89 5.99 2.80
C VAL A 56 -1.56 7.41 3.22
N VAL A 57 -0.55 8.01 2.58
CA VAL A 57 -0.09 9.38 2.86
C VAL A 57 0.11 10.16 1.55
N SER A 58 0.00 11.48 1.64
CA SER A 58 0.26 12.41 0.52
C SER A 58 1.67 12.96 0.52
#